data_AF-A0AAW6NIE5-F1
#
_entry.id   AF-A0AAW6NIE5-F1
#
_cell.length_a   1.000
_cell.length_b   1.000
_cell.length_c   1.000
_cell.angle_alpha   90.00
_cell.angle_beta   90.00
_cell.angle_gamma   90.00
#
_symmetry.space_group_name_H-M   'P 1'
#
loop_
_entity.id
_entity.type
_entity.pdbx_description
1 polymer ?
#
loop_
_entity_poly.entity_id
_entity_poly.type
_entity_poly.pdbx_seq_one_letter_code
_entity_poly.pdbx_strand_id
1 'polypeptide(L)'
;LMPVLREGFAFMRTLLMDELAKEDRLFPPVHPFAVALKSGGASASNTSLWALWLCRLTHLLLPQTDEMTEASGRFPDAILPLLKPYCAPVQGGKRTRRLIVWVLACVLAALGFSAMNNAALIRQVGMNLQRWYAIPMNHYEPKAQSLAALKQDALLLERWQRQGEPLRYALGYYPGQSLWLALQTSIDTYVPPPAPAMEPVPKIIRLDSMSLFDTGKWALKPASTKLLVNSLVGIKAKPGW
;
A
#
# COMPACT_ATOMS: atom_id res chain seq x y z
N LEU A 1 -47.63 -23.53 -46.59
CA LEU A 1 -46.78 -22.62 -45.78
C LEU A 1 -47.55 -21.39 -45.26
N MET A 2 -48.25 -20.65 -46.12
CA MET A 2 -49.02 -19.45 -45.71
C MET A 2 -50.05 -19.63 -44.59
N PRO A 3 -50.85 -20.72 -44.50
CA PRO A 3 -51.79 -20.88 -43.38
C PRO A 3 -51.06 -21.08 -42.05
N VAL A 4 -49.94 -21.79 -42.04
CA VAL A 4 -49.13 -22.02 -40.83
C VAL A 4 -48.51 -20.71 -40.33
N LEU A 5 -48.00 -19.88 -41.23
CA LEU A 5 -47.48 -18.56 -40.86
C LEU A 5 -48.60 -17.67 -40.30
N ARG A 6 -49.78 -17.67 -40.92
CA ARG A 6 -50.93 -16.89 -40.46
C ARG A 6 -51.32 -17.28 -39.02
N GLU A 7 -51.43 -18.58 -38.75
CA GLU A 7 -51.76 -19.06 -37.40
C GLU A 7 -50.62 -18.82 -36.40
N GLY A 8 -49.36 -18.92 -36.84
CA GLY A 8 -48.19 -18.57 -36.02
C GLY A 8 -48.21 -17.11 -35.60
N PHE A 9 -48.50 -16.19 -36.52
CA PHE A 9 -48.65 -14.77 -36.20
C PHE A 9 -49.87 -14.49 -35.32
N ALA A 10 -50.98 -15.19 -35.53
CA ALA A 10 -52.16 -15.07 -34.68
C ALA A 10 -51.85 -15.48 -33.24
N PHE A 11 -51.22 -16.64 -33.04
CA PHE A 11 -50.75 -17.12 -31.74
C PHE A 11 -49.80 -16.14 -31.05
N MET A 12 -48.79 -15.65 -31.76
CA MET A 12 -47.85 -14.70 -31.15
C MET A 12 -48.57 -13.44 -30.67
N ARG A 13 -49.48 -12.90 -31.48
CA ARG A 13 -50.22 -11.69 -31.14
C ARG A 13 -51.15 -11.89 -29.95
N THR A 14 -51.83 -13.03 -29.85
CA THR A 14 -52.86 -13.25 -28.82
C THR A 14 -52.32 -13.75 -27.48
N LEU A 15 -51.17 -14.42 -27.47
CA LEU A 15 -50.62 -15.06 -26.27
C LEU A 15 -49.30 -14.46 -25.81
N LEU A 16 -48.39 -14.16 -26.73
CA LEU A 16 -47.04 -13.72 -26.37
C LEU A 16 -46.94 -12.21 -26.26
N MET A 17 -47.52 -11.46 -27.20
CA MET A 17 -47.46 -9.99 -27.19
C MET A 17 -48.13 -9.40 -25.95
N ASP A 18 -49.31 -9.92 -25.60
CA ASP A 18 -50.09 -9.41 -24.47
C ASP A 18 -49.39 -9.67 -23.13
N GLU A 19 -48.77 -10.85 -22.96
CA GLU A 19 -48.00 -11.17 -21.74
C GLU A 19 -46.66 -10.43 -21.67
N LEU A 20 -45.97 -10.25 -22.80
CA LEU A 20 -44.71 -9.50 -22.84
C LEU A 20 -44.89 -8.00 -22.60
N ALA A 21 -46.04 -7.44 -23.00
CA ALA A 21 -46.37 -6.03 -22.80
C ALA A 21 -47.00 -5.75 -21.43
N LYS A 22 -47.34 -6.78 -20.65
CA LYS A 22 -47.93 -6.65 -19.33
C LYS A 22 -46.89 -6.12 -18.35
N GLU A 23 -47.22 -5.06 -17.63
CA GLU A 23 -46.35 -4.53 -16.58
C GLU A 23 -46.29 -5.51 -15.41
N ASP A 24 -45.11 -6.07 -15.15
CA ASP A 24 -44.83 -6.88 -13.96
C ASP A 24 -43.90 -6.11 -13.02
N ARG A 25 -44.05 -6.34 -11.71
CA ARG A 25 -43.25 -5.68 -10.67
C ARG A 25 -41.76 -6.03 -10.78
N LEU A 26 -41.43 -7.16 -11.41
CA LEU A 26 -40.07 -7.67 -11.56
C LEU A 26 -39.46 -7.41 -12.94
N PHE A 27 -40.27 -7.17 -13.98
CA PHE A 27 -39.79 -7.02 -15.36
C PHE A 27 -40.49 -5.86 -16.08
N PRO A 28 -39.74 -4.97 -16.74
CA PRO A 28 -40.34 -3.92 -17.58
C PRO A 28 -41.01 -4.53 -18.81
N PRO A 29 -42.04 -3.87 -19.38
CA PRO A 29 -42.72 -4.35 -20.58
C PRO A 29 -41.73 -4.45 -21.76
N VAL A 30 -41.76 -5.59 -22.46
CA VAL A 30 -40.88 -5.89 -23.59
C VAL A 30 -41.70 -5.87 -24.88
N HIS A 31 -41.42 -4.91 -25.75
CA HIS A 31 -42.00 -4.88 -27.10
C HIS A 31 -41.07 -5.63 -28.06
N PRO A 32 -41.49 -6.78 -28.62
CA PRO A 32 -40.66 -7.51 -29.56
C PRO A 32 -40.48 -6.70 -30.85
N PHE A 33 -39.21 -6.54 -31.23
CA PHE A 33 -38.80 -5.79 -32.41
C PHE A 33 -38.73 -6.66 -33.67
N ALA A 34 -38.40 -7.95 -33.53
CA ALA A 34 -38.31 -8.90 -34.63
C ALA A 34 -38.65 -10.31 -34.14
N VAL A 35 -39.26 -11.10 -35.02
CA VAL A 35 -39.57 -12.51 -34.78
C VAL A 35 -38.88 -13.37 -35.83
N ALA A 36 -38.14 -14.38 -35.36
CA ALA A 36 -37.58 -15.44 -36.19
C ALA A 36 -38.46 -16.69 -36.09
N LEU A 37 -39.03 -17.12 -37.23
CA LEU A 37 -39.77 -18.38 -37.31
C LEU A 37 -38.86 -19.45 -37.91
N LYS A 38 -38.59 -20.52 -37.15
CA LYS A 38 -37.90 -21.70 -37.65
C LYS A 38 -38.92 -22.81 -37.87
N SER A 39 -39.07 -23.25 -39.11
CA SER A 39 -39.81 -24.46 -39.44
C SER A 39 -38.88 -25.66 -39.27
N GLY A 40 -39.13 -26.50 -38.27
CA GLY A 40 -38.40 -27.72 -38.00
C GLY A 40 -39.08 -28.47 -36.86
N GLY A 41 -38.79 -29.77 -36.71
CA GLY A 41 -39.35 -30.58 -35.63
C GLY A 41 -38.89 -30.05 -34.27
N ALA A 42 -39.71 -29.20 -33.66
CA ALA A 42 -39.59 -28.92 -32.23
C ALA A 42 -40.22 -30.12 -31.52
N SER A 43 -39.49 -30.75 -30.61
CA SER A 43 -40.04 -31.81 -29.77
C SER A 43 -41.33 -31.30 -29.14
N ALA A 44 -42.43 -32.01 -29.37
CA ALA A 44 -43.75 -31.68 -28.83
C ALA A 44 -43.76 -32.04 -27.34
N SER A 45 -43.07 -31.23 -26.52
CA SER A 45 -43.14 -31.36 -25.07
C SER A 45 -44.54 -30.95 -24.58
N ASN A 46 -45.01 -31.59 -23.51
CA ASN A 46 -46.30 -31.28 -22.87
C ASN A 46 -46.42 -29.81 -22.37
N THR A 47 -45.33 -29.05 -22.38
CA THR A 47 -45.28 -27.64 -21.98
C THR A 47 -45.21 -26.67 -23.16
N SER A 48 -45.26 -27.16 -24.40
CA SER A 48 -45.22 -26.30 -25.58
C SER A 48 -46.54 -25.53 -25.74
N LEU A 49 -46.47 -24.21 -25.58
CA LEU A 49 -47.62 -23.30 -25.77
C LEU A 49 -48.20 -23.39 -27.19
N TRP A 50 -47.36 -23.65 -28.18
CA TRP A 50 -47.80 -23.83 -29.57
C TRP A 50 -48.59 -25.12 -29.78
N ALA A 51 -48.15 -26.23 -29.16
CA ALA A 51 -48.88 -27.50 -29.23
C ALA A 51 -50.24 -27.39 -28.53
N LEU A 52 -50.30 -26.73 -27.36
CA LEU A 52 -51.55 -26.45 -26.65
C LEU A 52 -52.49 -25.55 -27.45
N TRP A 53 -51.96 -24.52 -28.12
CA TRP A 53 -52.74 -23.65 -28.99
C TRP A 53 -53.34 -24.40 -30.19
N LEU A 54 -52.54 -25.24 -30.85
CA LEU A 54 -53.03 -26.08 -31.95
C LEU A 54 -54.06 -27.11 -31.49
N CYS A 55 -53.85 -27.74 -30.31
CA CYS A 55 -54.85 -28.63 -29.71
C CYS A 55 -56.16 -27.88 -29.44
N ARG A 56 -56.10 -26.63 -28.96
CA ARG A 56 -57.29 -25.81 -28.73
C ARG A 56 -58.06 -25.49 -30.02
N LEU A 57 -57.34 -25.27 -31.13
CA LEU A 57 -57.96 -24.94 -32.41
C LEU A 57 -58.51 -26.17 -33.16
N THR A 58 -57.82 -27.30 -33.05
CA THR A 58 -58.12 -28.49 -33.86
C THR A 58 -58.78 -29.61 -33.08
N HIS A 59 -58.81 -29.55 -31.75
CA HIS A 59 -59.20 -30.62 -30.84
C HIS A 59 -58.43 -31.94 -31.01
N LEU A 60 -57.36 -31.94 -31.80
CA LEU A 60 -56.50 -33.09 -32.02
C LEU A 60 -55.32 -33.07 -31.05
N LEU A 61 -55.06 -34.21 -30.41
CA LEU A 61 -53.87 -34.41 -29.60
C LEU A 61 -52.70 -34.73 -30.54
N LEU A 62 -51.65 -33.90 -30.51
CA LEU A 62 -50.44 -34.18 -31.29
C LEU A 62 -49.68 -35.37 -30.67
N PRO A 63 -49.28 -36.39 -31.46
CA PRO A 63 -48.45 -37.48 -30.98
C PRO A 63 -47.13 -36.94 -30.42
N GLN A 64 -46.68 -37.50 -29.30
CA GLN A 64 -45.37 -37.18 -28.76
C GLN A 64 -44.31 -37.93 -29.54
N THR A 65 -43.44 -37.18 -30.21
CA THR A 65 -42.23 -37.74 -30.81
C THR A 65 -41.11 -37.56 -29.81
N ASP A 66 -40.75 -38.63 -29.11
CA ASP A 66 -39.61 -38.69 -28.16
C ASP A 66 -38.26 -38.79 -28.90
N GLU A 67 -38.19 -38.23 -30.12
CA GLU A 67 -36.96 -38.24 -30.87
C GLU A 67 -36.00 -37.18 -30.31
N MET A 68 -35.04 -37.72 -29.57
CA MET A 68 -33.80 -37.12 -29.09
C MET A 68 -32.88 -36.75 -30.26
N THR A 69 -33.40 -36.05 -31.26
CA THR A 69 -32.58 -35.40 -32.28
C THR A 69 -32.38 -33.99 -31.77
N GLU A 70 -31.26 -33.77 -31.09
CA GLU A 70 -30.79 -32.44 -30.72
C GLU A 70 -30.75 -31.58 -31.99
N ALA A 71 -31.84 -30.84 -32.24
CA ALA A 71 -31.83 -29.70 -33.12
C ALA A 71 -31.04 -28.61 -32.41
N SER A 72 -29.73 -28.86 -32.24
CA SER A 72 -28.72 -27.95 -31.70
C SER A 72 -29.06 -26.56 -32.21
N GLY A 73 -29.46 -25.71 -31.26
CA GLY A 73 -29.96 -24.38 -31.49
C GLY A 73 -28.88 -23.54 -32.13
N ARG A 74 -28.77 -23.62 -33.45
CA ARG A 74 -28.09 -22.58 -34.23
C ARG A 74 -28.93 -21.34 -34.03
N PHE A 75 -28.48 -20.52 -33.09
CA PHE A 75 -28.88 -19.15 -32.93
C PHE A 75 -28.96 -18.52 -34.32
N PRO A 76 -30.00 -17.73 -34.65
CA PRO A 76 -30.17 -17.23 -36.00
C PRO A 76 -29.10 -16.18 -36.31
N ASP A 77 -27.90 -16.64 -36.66
CA ASP A 77 -26.75 -15.81 -37.01
C ASP A 77 -27.03 -14.91 -38.21
N ALA A 78 -27.98 -15.29 -39.06
CA ALA A 78 -28.45 -14.47 -40.17
C ALA A 78 -29.22 -13.22 -39.72
N ILE A 79 -29.75 -13.20 -38.50
CA ILE A 79 -30.55 -12.08 -37.96
C ILE A 79 -29.66 -11.11 -37.17
N LEU A 80 -28.54 -11.57 -36.61
CA LEU A 80 -27.53 -10.72 -35.96
C LEU A 80 -27.06 -9.51 -36.81
N PRO A 81 -26.72 -9.66 -38.11
CA PRO A 81 -26.32 -8.52 -38.94
C PRO A 81 -27.48 -7.55 -39.24
N LEU A 82 -28.73 -8.04 -39.26
CA LEU A 82 -29.94 -7.20 -39.41
C LEU A 82 -30.25 -6.42 -38.13
N LEU A 83 -29.90 -6.97 -36.97
CA LEU A 83 -30.00 -6.30 -35.68
C LEU A 83 -28.83 -5.35 -35.41
N LYS A 84 -27.73 -5.40 -36.17
CA LYS A 84 -26.55 -4.53 -36.02
C LYS A 84 -26.84 -3.01 -35.93
N PRO A 85 -27.85 -2.43 -36.62
CA PRO A 85 -28.22 -1.02 -36.47
C PRO A 85 -29.00 -0.72 -35.17
N TYR A 86 -29.70 -1.71 -34.62
CA TYR A 86 -30.62 -1.57 -33.49
C TYR A 86 -30.05 -2.13 -32.18
N CYS A 87 -29.08 -3.04 -32.28
CA CYS A 87 -28.18 -3.44 -31.22
C CYS A 87 -27.10 -2.38 -31.13
N ALA A 88 -27.29 -1.38 -30.28
CA ALA A 88 -26.17 -0.60 -29.80
C ALA A 88 -25.16 -1.60 -29.19
N PRO A 89 -23.89 -1.65 -29.62
CA PRO A 89 -22.88 -2.39 -28.88
C PRO A 89 -22.96 -1.82 -27.47
N VAL A 90 -23.17 -2.70 -26.48
CA VAL A 90 -23.29 -2.32 -25.07
C VAL A 90 -22.34 -1.17 -24.81
N GLN A 91 -22.86 0.01 -24.46
CA GLN A 91 -22.08 1.22 -24.19
C GLN A 91 -21.05 1.04 -23.05
N GLY A 92 -20.89 -0.17 -22.51
CA GLY A 92 -19.99 -0.59 -21.44
C GLY A 92 -18.53 -0.83 -21.82
N GLY A 93 -18.07 -0.46 -23.03
CA GLY A 93 -16.66 -0.62 -23.42
C GLY A 93 -15.80 0.64 -23.31
N LYS A 94 -16.27 1.78 -23.83
CA LYS A 94 -15.43 2.99 -23.97
C LYS A 94 -15.18 3.72 -22.65
N ARG A 95 -16.17 3.76 -21.74
CA ARG A 95 -16.00 4.35 -20.40
C ARG A 95 -15.08 3.46 -19.55
N THR A 96 -15.31 2.16 -19.56
CA THR A 96 -14.49 1.16 -18.86
C THR A 96 -13.06 1.15 -19.38
N ARG A 97 -12.84 1.19 -20.70
CA ARG A 97 -11.49 1.30 -21.30
C ARG A 97 -10.79 2.59 -20.90
N ARG A 98 -11.49 3.73 -20.92
CA ARG A 98 -10.92 5.00 -20.45
C ARG A 98 -10.56 4.95 -18.97
N LEU A 99 -11.41 4.35 -18.14
CA LEU A 99 -11.14 4.17 -16.72
C LEU A 99 -9.92 3.29 -16.49
N ILE A 100 -9.80 2.16 -17.21
CA ILE A 100 -8.63 1.28 -17.13
C ILE A 100 -7.36 2.04 -17.54
N VAL A 101 -7.39 2.82 -18.62
CA VAL A 101 -6.23 3.63 -19.06
C VAL A 101 -5.86 4.67 -18.02
N TRP A 102 -6.84 5.35 -17.41
CA TRP A 102 -6.60 6.31 -16.33
C TRP A 102 -6.00 5.64 -15.09
N VAL A 103 -6.55 4.51 -14.64
CA VAL A 103 -6.01 3.76 -13.52
C VAL A 103 -4.57 3.30 -13.81
N LEU A 104 -4.31 2.79 -15.01
CA LEU A 104 -2.97 2.38 -15.42
C LEU A 104 -1.98 3.55 -15.45
N ALA A 105 -2.41 4.72 -15.94
CA ALA A 105 -1.61 5.94 -15.89
C ALA A 105 -1.32 6.38 -14.44
N CYS A 106 -2.30 6.30 -13.54
CA CYS A 106 -2.10 6.58 -12.12
C CYS A 106 -1.12 5.60 -11.46
N VAL A 107 -1.20 4.31 -11.78
CA VAL A 107 -0.25 3.29 -11.27
C VAL A 107 1.17 3.56 -11.78
N LEU A 108 1.34 3.86 -13.07
CA LEU A 108 2.65 4.22 -13.63
C LEU A 108 3.22 5.49 -13.00
N ALA A 109 2.39 6.51 -12.78
CA ALA A 109 2.81 7.73 -12.10
C ALA A 109 3.23 7.44 -10.64
N ALA A 110 2.46 6.64 -9.90
CA ALA A 110 2.79 6.24 -8.53
C ALA A 110 4.12 5.47 -8.45
N LEU A 111 4.34 4.53 -9.37
CA LEU A 111 5.62 3.80 -9.50
C LEU A 111 6.77 4.76 -9.81
N GLY A 112 6.57 5.71 -10.74
CA GLY A 112 7.56 6.72 -11.09
C GLY A 112 7.93 7.62 -9.91
N PHE A 113 6.93 8.15 -9.19
CA PHE A 113 7.18 8.96 -7.99
C PHE A 113 7.87 8.17 -6.88
N SER A 114 7.48 6.91 -6.66
CA SER A 114 8.16 6.04 -5.68
C SER A 114 9.62 5.79 -6.07
N ALA A 115 9.90 5.50 -7.34
CA ALA A 115 11.25 5.29 -7.84
C ALA A 115 12.11 6.56 -7.70
N MET A 116 11.56 7.75 -8.04
CA MET A 116 12.26 9.02 -7.87
C MET A 116 12.57 9.33 -6.40
N ASN A 117 11.62 9.07 -5.49
CA ASN A 117 11.82 9.27 -4.07
C ASN A 117 12.88 8.32 -3.50
N ASN A 118 12.84 7.04 -3.87
CA ASN A 118 13.86 6.07 -3.47
C ASN A 118 15.24 6.45 -4.03
N ALA A 119 15.32 6.87 -5.29
CA ALA A 119 16.58 7.35 -5.88
C ALA A 119 17.10 8.63 -5.20
N ALA A 120 16.23 9.53 -4.74
CA ALA A 120 16.61 10.70 -3.97
C ALA A 120 17.16 10.30 -2.59
N LEU A 121 16.51 9.37 -1.89
CA LEU A 121 16.96 8.84 -0.60
C LEU A 121 18.34 8.18 -0.71
N ILE A 122 18.54 7.30 -1.69
CA ILE A 122 19.84 6.63 -1.93
C ILE A 122 20.94 7.67 -2.19
N ARG A 123 20.65 8.68 -3.02
CA ARG A 123 21.61 9.76 -3.31
C ARG A 123 21.94 10.57 -2.06
N GLN A 124 20.95 10.94 -1.24
CA GLN A 124 21.17 11.69 -0.01
C GLN A 124 22.06 10.91 0.97
N VAL A 125 21.70 9.66 1.27
CA VAL A 125 22.47 8.80 2.17
C VAL A 125 23.87 8.54 1.61
N GLY A 126 23.97 8.28 0.30
CA GLY A 126 25.25 8.09 -0.39
C GLY A 126 26.18 9.31 -0.30
N MET A 127 25.65 10.53 -0.47
CA MET A 127 26.42 11.76 -0.29
C MET A 127 26.91 11.93 1.15
N ASN A 128 26.07 11.64 2.14
CA ASN A 128 26.45 11.70 3.56
C ASN A 128 27.53 10.67 3.89
N LEU A 129 27.42 9.46 3.34
CA LEU A 129 28.42 8.40 3.47
C LEU A 129 29.74 8.79 2.79
N GLN A 130 29.69 9.37 1.59
CA GLN A 130 30.88 9.84 0.88
C GLN A 130 31.56 10.96 1.67
N ARG A 131 30.80 11.92 2.22
CA ARG A 131 31.33 12.97 3.10
C ARG A 131 31.98 12.37 4.34
N TRP A 132 31.39 11.34 4.92
CA TRP A 132 31.98 10.62 6.05
C TRP A 132 33.34 10.02 5.72
N TYR A 133 33.47 9.30 4.60
CA TYR A 133 34.74 8.70 4.20
C TYR A 133 35.79 9.73 3.75
N ALA A 134 35.36 10.88 3.20
CA ALA A 134 36.26 11.94 2.79
C ALA A 134 36.89 12.70 3.96
N ILE A 135 36.21 12.82 5.10
CA ILE A 135 36.72 13.56 6.27
C ILE A 135 37.65 12.65 7.07
N PRO A 136 38.95 13.00 7.22
CA PRO A 136 39.90 12.22 8.00
C PRO A 136 39.57 12.30 9.50
N MET A 137 39.92 11.23 10.24
CA MET A 137 39.48 11.04 11.63
C MET A 137 40.09 12.04 12.63
N ASN A 138 41.17 12.72 12.23
CA ASN A 138 41.85 13.76 13.01
C ASN A 138 41.11 15.11 13.04
N HIS A 139 40.11 15.34 12.18
CA HIS A 139 39.33 16.57 12.16
C HIS A 139 38.02 16.40 12.95
N TYR A 140 38.11 16.53 14.28
CA TYR A 140 37.03 16.15 15.20
C TYR A 140 35.71 16.90 14.97
N GLU A 141 35.73 18.22 14.80
CA GLU A 141 34.53 19.05 14.56
C GLU A 141 33.74 18.62 13.30
N PRO A 142 34.32 18.66 12.08
CA PRO A 142 33.59 18.25 10.88
C PRO A 142 33.27 16.75 10.87
N LYS A 143 34.10 15.92 11.52
CA LYS A 143 33.81 14.49 11.67
C LYS A 143 32.61 14.24 12.61
N ALA A 144 32.48 14.99 13.69
CA ALA A 144 31.32 14.94 14.57
C ALA A 144 30.03 15.39 13.85
N GLN A 145 30.11 16.44 13.02
CA GLN A 145 28.96 16.90 12.22
C GLN A 145 28.51 15.83 11.19
N SER A 146 29.46 15.21 10.48
CA SER A 146 29.13 14.12 9.56
C SER A 146 28.59 12.88 10.29
N LEU A 147 29.12 12.55 11.47
CA LEU A 147 28.57 11.49 12.32
C LEU A 147 27.13 11.80 12.75
N ALA A 148 26.83 13.05 13.10
CA ALA A 148 25.48 13.47 13.48
C ALA A 148 24.49 13.29 12.31
N ALA A 149 24.88 13.65 11.08
CA ALA A 149 24.07 13.42 9.89
C ALA A 149 23.80 11.93 9.64
N LEU A 150 24.84 11.07 9.74
CA LEU A 150 24.68 9.62 9.60
C LEU A 150 23.76 9.03 10.68
N LYS A 151 23.89 9.48 11.92
CA LYS A 151 23.01 9.06 13.02
C LYS A 151 21.55 9.48 12.78
N GLN A 152 21.32 10.68 12.24
CA GLN A 152 19.98 11.14 11.89
C GLN A 152 19.35 10.25 10.82
N ASP A 153 20.10 9.93 9.76
CA ASP A 153 19.64 9.04 8.69
C ASP A 153 19.36 7.62 9.23
N ALA A 154 20.25 7.09 10.08
CA ALA A 154 20.07 5.77 10.71
C ALA A 154 18.83 5.71 11.60
N LEU A 155 18.60 6.73 12.43
CA LEU A 155 17.41 6.82 13.28
C LEU A 155 16.12 6.91 12.46
N LEU A 156 16.15 7.60 11.32
CA LEU A 156 15.00 7.71 10.43
C LEU A 156 14.66 6.35 9.79
N LEU A 157 15.68 5.62 9.32
CA LEU A 157 15.49 4.26 8.79
C LEU A 157 15.00 3.29 9.86
N GLU A 158 15.54 3.37 11.08
CA GLU A 158 15.11 2.55 12.21
C GLU A 158 13.64 2.83 12.58
N ARG A 159 13.20 4.10 12.55
CA ARG A 159 11.79 4.45 12.75
C ARG A 159 10.90 3.81 11.70
N TRP A 160 11.27 3.85 10.43
CA TRP A 160 10.50 3.22 9.35
C TRP A 160 10.49 1.69 9.46
N GLN A 161 11.57 1.08 9.93
CA GLN A 161 11.59 -0.35 10.20
C GLN A 161 10.62 -0.75 11.32
N ARG A 162 10.49 0.08 12.37
CA ARG A 162 9.59 -0.19 13.50
C ARG A 162 8.12 0.16 13.20
N GLN A 163 7.87 1.24 12.48
CA GLN A 163 6.51 1.79 12.24
C GLN A 163 5.92 1.37 10.89
N GLY A 164 6.73 0.81 9.98
CA GLY A 164 6.35 0.51 8.61
C GLY A 164 6.86 1.57 7.63
N GLU A 165 7.07 1.15 6.38
CA GLU A 165 7.57 2.03 5.32
C GLU A 165 6.51 3.06 4.89
N PRO A 166 6.88 4.34 4.68
CA PRO A 166 5.97 5.30 4.09
C PRO A 166 5.57 4.92 2.66
N LEU A 167 4.30 5.13 2.30
CA LEU A 167 3.75 4.81 0.97
C LEU A 167 4.53 5.42 -0.21
N ARG A 168 5.20 6.55 0.01
CA ARG A 168 6.00 7.24 -1.01
C ARG A 168 7.29 6.51 -1.40
N TYR A 169 7.74 5.56 -0.58
CA TYR A 169 8.89 4.69 -0.83
C TYR A 169 8.48 3.23 -1.06
N ALA A 170 7.25 2.88 -0.69
CA ALA A 170 6.63 1.57 -0.90
C ALA A 170 6.53 1.21 -2.39
N LEU A 171 6.01 0.00 -2.69
CA LEU A 171 6.00 -0.67 -4.01
C LEU A 171 7.26 -1.52 -4.30
N GLY A 172 7.94 -1.99 -3.25
CA GLY A 172 9.05 -2.95 -3.37
C GLY A 172 10.40 -2.36 -3.78
N TYR A 173 10.49 -1.04 -4.00
CA TYR A 173 11.73 -0.35 -4.36
C TYR A 173 12.55 0.14 -3.15
N TYR A 174 12.03 0.01 -1.93
CA TYR A 174 12.65 0.57 -0.73
C TYR A 174 13.87 -0.24 -0.27
N PRO A 175 15.10 0.34 -0.26
CA PRO A 175 16.33 -0.37 0.10
C PRO A 175 16.71 -0.17 1.58
N GLY A 176 15.73 -0.15 2.49
CA GLY A 176 15.92 0.25 3.89
C GLY A 176 16.99 -0.55 4.64
N GLN A 177 16.93 -1.89 4.54
CA GLN A 177 17.84 -2.78 5.28
C GLN A 177 19.30 -2.61 4.86
N SER A 178 19.55 -2.56 3.55
CA SER A 178 20.91 -2.41 3.02
C SER A 178 21.51 -1.05 3.37
N LEU A 179 20.71 0.02 3.29
CA LEU A 179 21.13 1.36 3.69
C LEU A 179 21.43 1.43 5.19
N TRP A 180 20.58 0.83 6.02
CA TRP A 180 20.77 0.80 7.47
C TRP A 180 22.05 0.07 7.87
N LEU A 181 22.33 -1.10 7.28
CA LEU A 181 23.58 -1.85 7.52
C LEU A 181 24.82 -1.05 7.12
N ALA A 182 24.80 -0.39 5.96
CA ALA A 182 25.91 0.42 5.49
C ALA A 182 26.19 1.61 6.42
N LEU A 183 25.13 2.26 6.92
CA LEU A 183 25.21 3.34 7.90
C LEU A 183 25.76 2.85 9.23
N GLN A 184 25.22 1.76 9.77
CA GLN A 184 25.65 1.22 11.06
C GLN A 184 27.13 0.82 11.04
N THR A 185 27.56 0.10 10.00
CA THR A 185 28.97 -0.30 9.82
C THR A 185 29.91 0.92 9.80
N SER A 186 29.46 2.00 9.17
CA SER A 186 30.22 3.25 9.08
C SER A 186 30.29 3.97 10.42
N ILE A 187 29.20 3.97 11.21
CA ILE A 187 29.14 4.53 12.57
C ILE A 187 30.03 3.75 13.53
N ASP A 188 30.04 2.42 13.44
CA ASP A 188 30.84 1.54 14.30
C ASP A 188 32.36 1.74 14.10
N THR A 189 32.77 2.27 12.95
CA THR A 189 34.18 2.61 12.65
C THR A 189 34.64 3.90 13.34
N TYR A 190 33.73 4.67 13.94
CA TYR A 190 34.07 5.95 14.57
C TYR A 190 34.87 5.77 15.85
N VAL A 191 36.00 6.49 15.95
CA VAL A 191 36.81 6.58 17.17
C VAL A 191 36.59 7.96 17.79
N PRO A 192 36.08 8.05 19.03
CA PRO A 192 35.87 9.33 19.69
C PRO A 192 37.22 10.03 19.98
N PRO A 193 37.24 11.38 20.02
CA PRO A 193 38.41 12.12 20.44
C PRO A 193 38.88 11.66 21.84
N PRO A 194 40.20 11.64 22.09
CA PRO A 194 40.71 11.36 23.43
C PRO A 194 40.08 12.36 24.41
N ALA A 195 39.62 11.84 25.55
CA ALA A 195 38.99 12.68 26.57
C ALA A 195 39.94 13.83 26.94
N PRO A 196 39.43 15.06 27.10
CA PRO A 196 40.25 16.17 27.56
C PRO A 196 40.91 15.76 28.87
N ALA A 197 42.22 16.00 28.98
CA ALA A 197 42.96 15.69 30.19
C ALA A 197 42.23 16.33 31.37
N MET A 198 41.77 15.52 32.32
CA MET A 198 41.07 16.02 33.50
C MET A 198 41.97 17.06 34.15
N GLU A 199 41.47 18.30 34.26
CA GLU A 199 42.11 19.31 35.08
C GLU A 199 42.28 18.70 36.49
N PRO A 200 43.47 18.81 37.09
CA PRO A 200 43.74 18.19 38.38
C PRO A 200 42.75 18.74 39.40
N VAL A 201 41.82 17.88 39.82
CA VAL A 201 40.79 18.20 40.80
C VAL A 201 41.45 18.86 42.01
N PRO A 202 40.92 19.99 42.51
CA PRO A 202 41.40 20.58 43.75
C PRO A 202 41.56 19.55 44.84
N LYS A 203 42.78 19.41 45.34
CA LYS A 203 43.00 18.65 46.56
C LYS A 203 42.46 19.50 47.72
N ILE A 204 41.17 19.33 48.03
CA ILE A 204 40.53 19.99 49.15
C ILE A 204 41.15 19.41 50.43
N ILE A 205 41.90 20.24 51.14
CA ILE A 205 42.45 19.90 52.44
C ILE A 205 41.34 20.15 53.47
N ARG A 206 40.72 19.07 53.97
CA ARG A 206 39.74 19.16 55.06
C ARG A 206 40.47 19.18 56.40
N LEU A 207 40.22 20.20 57.20
CA LEU A 207 40.72 20.33 58.57
C LEU A 207 39.57 20.07 59.53
N ASP A 208 39.57 18.92 60.21
CA ASP A 208 38.54 18.57 61.18
C ASP A 208 38.82 19.21 62.55
N SER A 209 37.80 19.83 63.14
CA SER A 209 37.89 20.52 64.43
C SER A 209 38.32 19.60 65.59
N MET A 210 37.88 18.34 65.58
CA MET A 210 38.25 17.34 66.59
C MET A 210 39.74 16.95 66.55
N SER A 211 40.40 17.17 65.39
CA SER A 211 41.84 16.94 65.21
C SER A 211 42.69 18.13 65.63
N LEU A 212 42.15 19.35 65.49
CA LEU A 212 42.84 20.60 65.82
C LEU A 212 42.73 20.94 67.31
N PHE A 213 41.57 20.64 67.92
CA PHE A 213 41.19 21.09 69.25
C PHE A 213 40.72 19.92 70.14
N ASP A 214 40.81 20.10 71.45
CA ASP A 214 40.12 19.25 72.43
C ASP A 214 38.67 19.71 72.62
N THR A 215 37.78 18.79 73.00
CA THR A 215 36.37 19.11 73.21
C THR A 215 36.20 20.24 74.22
N GLY A 216 35.55 21.33 73.80
CA GLY A 216 35.31 22.51 74.65
C GLY A 216 36.51 23.46 74.82
N LYS A 217 37.64 23.24 74.13
CA LYS A 217 38.83 24.11 74.17
C LYS A 217 39.10 24.70 72.78
N TRP A 218 39.57 25.94 72.75
CA TRP A 218 40.01 26.63 71.52
C TRP A 218 41.53 26.61 71.34
N ALA A 219 42.27 26.07 72.30
CA ALA A 219 43.73 25.94 72.22
C ALA A 219 44.13 24.77 71.30
N LEU A 220 45.08 25.02 70.40
CA LEU A 220 45.60 24.03 69.45
C LEU A 220 46.37 22.92 70.18
N LYS A 221 46.12 21.66 69.79
CA LYS A 221 46.92 20.53 70.24
C LYS A 221 48.38 20.67 69.78
N PRO A 222 49.38 20.30 70.59
CA PRO A 222 50.77 20.32 70.15
C PRO A 222 51.00 19.44 68.91
N ALA A 223 50.25 18.34 68.76
CA ALA A 223 50.29 17.45 67.61
C ALA A 223 49.63 18.01 66.32
N SER A 224 48.77 19.03 66.41
CA SER A 224 48.03 19.58 65.25
C SER A 224 48.82 20.64 64.46
N THR A 225 49.90 21.17 65.04
CA THR A 225 50.81 22.14 64.41
C THR A 225 51.40 21.64 63.10
N LYS A 226 51.81 20.36 63.04
CA LYS A 226 52.36 19.72 61.83
C LYS A 226 51.34 19.66 60.68
N LEU A 227 50.07 19.40 60.98
CA LEU A 227 49.00 19.37 59.99
C LEU A 227 48.70 20.76 59.42
N LEU A 228 48.72 21.80 60.27
CA LEU A 228 48.53 23.18 59.84
C LEU A 228 49.70 23.69 58.98
N VAL A 229 50.95 23.37 59.35
CA VAL A 229 52.12 23.75 58.54
C VAL A 229 52.07 23.10 57.16
N ASN A 230 51.75 21.79 57.09
CA ASN A 230 51.61 21.10 55.81
C ASN A 230 50.47 21.69 54.95
N SER A 231 49.36 22.09 55.59
CA SER A 231 48.25 22.75 54.90
C SER A 231 48.64 24.13 54.38
N LEU A 232 49.36 24.91 55.18
CA LEU A 232 49.85 26.24 54.81
C LEU A 232 50.85 26.17 53.65
N VAL A 233 51.76 25.21 53.65
CA VAL A 233 52.69 24.98 52.52
C VAL A 233 51.91 24.62 51.26
N GLY A 234 50.87 23.79 51.37
CA GLY A 234 49.97 23.46 50.26
C GLY A 234 49.24 24.67 49.68
N ILE A 235 48.74 25.57 50.54
CA ILE A 235 48.06 26.81 50.13
C ILE A 235 49.06 27.82 49.53
N LYS A 236 50.26 27.98 50.13
CA LYS A 236 51.31 28.88 49.62
C LYS A 236 51.84 28.45 48.25
N ALA A 237 51.85 27.15 47.97
CA ALA A 237 52.27 26.63 46.67
C ALA A 237 51.28 26.97 45.53
N LYS A 238 50.03 27.31 45.84
CA LYS A 238 49.00 27.72 44.87
C LYS A 238 48.14 28.88 45.43
N PRO A 239 48.67 30.11 45.45
CA PRO A 239 47.93 31.27 45.94
C PRO A 239 46.79 31.63 44.96
N GLY A 240 45.58 31.85 45.47
CA GLY A 240 44.44 32.35 44.69
C GLY A 240 43.51 31.29 44.09
N TRP A 241 43.41 30.12 44.73
CA TRP A 241 42.27 29.21 44.56
C TRP A 241 41.13 29.64 45.47
#